data_AF-A0A957XA04-F1
#
_entry.id   AF-A0A957XA04-F1
#
_cell.length_a   1.000
_cell.length_b   1.000
_cell.length_c   1.000
_cell.angle_alpha   90.00
_cell.angle_beta   90.00
_cell.angle_gamma   90.00
#
_symmetry.space_group_name_H-M   'P 1'
#
loop_
_entity.id
_entity.type
_entity.pdbx_description
1 polymer ?
#
loop_
_entity_poly.entity_id
_entity_poly.type
_entity_poly.pdbx_seq_one_letter_code
_entity_poly.pdbx_strand_id
1 'polypeptide(L)'
;MANINGNAEQGAAYLFERSEPMGDWSLPEKLVVNDGAPGDRFGSSVSVSGDTALVGAYRASPDGIAESGAAYVYVRNDGAWSLQQTLLADDGWSGDWFGGAVALDGDTALVGVPWKDAGDVDQGAAYLYRRTANNWHFQQMVTANDGNLQDHFGVSVALDGNAAVIGAWQDDIGTERDQGSGYIFTAATISISKLYEPVIVEASRGNPIQVRVVLTAPLGVSTVVVTDTIASGLEFVTGSLTSKPAGAILDPANPRQILWNGVVSPTSPVTMQYQ
;
A
#
# COMPACT_ATOMS: atom_id res chain seq x y z
N MET A 1 -3.39 -19.50 22.20
CA MET A 1 -2.12 -18.88 21.77
C MET A 1 -0.95 -19.61 22.39
N ALA A 2 0.22 -19.61 21.75
CA ALA A 2 1.43 -20.22 22.30
C ALA A 2 2.01 -19.36 23.44
N ASN A 3 2.57 -20.02 24.46
CA ASN A 3 3.40 -19.38 25.48
C ASN A 3 4.86 -19.45 25.03
N ILE A 4 5.58 -18.35 25.08
CA ILE A 4 6.95 -18.23 24.57
C ILE A 4 7.85 -17.72 25.71
N ASN A 5 8.87 -18.50 26.09
CA ASN A 5 9.86 -18.11 27.09
C ASN A 5 9.29 -17.56 28.43
N GLY A 6 8.10 -18.02 28.84
CA GLY A 6 7.42 -17.55 30.05
C GLY A 6 6.36 -16.46 29.82
N ASN A 7 6.29 -15.87 28.63
CA ASN A 7 5.23 -14.94 28.24
C ASN A 7 3.98 -15.72 27.86
N ALA A 8 2.96 -15.65 28.71
CA ALA A 8 1.68 -16.29 28.46
C ALA A 8 1.00 -15.63 27.25
N GLU A 9 0.51 -16.44 26.33
CA GLU A 9 -0.26 -16.00 25.18
C GLU A 9 0.42 -14.95 24.27
N GLN A 10 1.76 -14.82 24.33
CA GLN A 10 2.54 -14.00 23.40
C GLN A 10 2.22 -14.35 21.94
N GLY A 11 2.02 -15.65 21.67
CA GLY A 11 1.68 -16.15 20.35
C GLY A 11 2.88 -16.60 19.52
N ALA A 12 2.60 -17.31 18.43
CA ALA A 12 3.58 -17.81 17.47
C ALA A 12 2.86 -18.04 16.13
N ALA A 13 3.60 -17.86 15.03
CA ALA A 13 3.16 -18.30 13.72
C ALA A 13 4.02 -19.50 13.28
N TYR A 14 3.42 -20.40 12.51
CA TYR A 14 4.08 -21.61 12.02
C TYR A 14 3.99 -21.62 10.50
N LEU A 15 5.15 -21.69 9.84
CA LEU A 15 5.21 -21.88 8.41
C LEU A 15 5.37 -23.35 8.09
N PHE A 16 4.51 -23.84 7.21
CA PHE A 16 4.57 -25.18 6.69
C PHE A 16 4.94 -25.12 5.22
N GLU A 17 5.74 -26.08 4.77
CA GLU A 17 6.15 -26.19 3.38
C GLU A 17 5.76 -27.54 2.81
N ARG A 18 5.24 -27.50 1.59
CA ARG A 18 4.88 -28.68 0.83
C ARG A 18 5.82 -28.80 -0.35
N SER A 19 6.53 -29.92 -0.41
CA SER A 19 7.55 -30.18 -1.45
C SER A 19 6.95 -30.41 -2.84
N GLU A 20 5.68 -30.82 -2.92
CA GLU A 20 4.98 -31.12 -4.18
C GLU A 20 3.49 -30.73 -4.10
N PRO A 21 2.78 -30.50 -5.23
CA PRO A 21 1.36 -30.14 -5.26
C PRO A 21 0.39 -31.17 -4.64
N MET A 22 0.86 -32.37 -4.29
CA MET A 22 0.08 -33.37 -3.55
C MET A 22 0.92 -34.07 -2.47
N GLY A 23 2.08 -33.50 -2.10
CA GLY A 23 2.97 -34.06 -1.09
C GLY A 23 2.53 -33.81 0.36
N ASP A 24 3.25 -34.39 1.30
CA ASP A 24 3.04 -34.12 2.72
C ASP A 24 3.58 -32.73 3.10
N TRP A 25 2.93 -32.08 4.07
CA TRP A 25 3.48 -30.88 4.70
C TRP A 25 4.63 -31.29 5.62
N SER A 26 5.78 -30.62 5.45
CA SER A 26 7.00 -30.92 6.17
C SER A 26 7.41 -29.78 7.12
N LEU A 27 8.53 -30.00 7.82
CA LEU A 27 8.96 -29.38 9.08
C LEU A 27 8.57 -27.89 9.25
N PRO A 28 7.89 -27.52 10.36
CA PRO A 28 7.49 -26.15 10.57
C PRO A 28 8.66 -25.27 11.01
N GLU A 29 8.85 -24.12 10.35
CA GLU A 29 9.59 -23.01 10.95
C GLU A 29 8.64 -22.26 11.89
N LYS A 30 9.05 -22.10 13.15
CA LYS A 30 8.27 -21.38 14.16
C LYS A 30 8.76 -19.95 14.24
N LEU A 31 7.92 -19.02 13.79
CA LEU A 31 8.16 -17.59 13.95
C LEU A 31 7.69 -17.13 15.33
N VAL A 32 8.55 -16.36 15.97
CA VAL A 32 8.30 -15.66 17.23
C VAL A 32 8.89 -14.26 17.12
N VAL A 33 8.32 -13.32 17.88
CA VAL A 33 8.89 -11.97 18.01
C VAL A 33 9.77 -11.96 19.26
N ASN A 34 11.00 -11.46 19.15
CA ASN A 34 11.97 -11.52 20.26
C ASN A 34 11.58 -10.64 21.45
N ASP A 35 10.89 -9.54 21.19
CA ASP A 35 10.45 -8.55 22.18
C ASP A 35 8.96 -8.68 22.55
N GLY A 36 8.29 -9.75 22.09
CA GLY A 36 6.87 -9.92 22.38
C GLY A 36 6.59 -10.11 23.87
N ALA A 37 5.50 -9.51 24.34
CA ALA A 37 5.05 -9.50 25.71
C ALA A 37 3.90 -10.50 25.94
N PRO A 38 3.53 -10.77 27.22
CA PRO A 38 2.36 -11.58 27.52
C PRO A 38 1.09 -10.97 26.90
N GLY A 39 0.34 -11.78 26.17
CA GLY A 39 -0.94 -11.39 25.60
C GLY A 39 -0.88 -10.68 24.25
N ASP A 40 0.28 -10.51 23.61
CA ASP A 40 0.40 -9.83 22.31
C ASP A 40 -0.37 -10.49 21.16
N ARG A 41 -0.72 -11.77 21.29
CA ARG A 41 -1.48 -12.56 20.29
C ARG A 41 -0.79 -12.60 18.92
N PHE A 42 0.54 -12.64 18.85
CA PHE A 42 1.27 -12.84 17.59
C PHE A 42 0.84 -14.14 16.88
N GLY A 43 0.61 -14.08 15.57
CA GLY A 43 0.06 -15.21 14.80
C GLY A 43 -1.47 -15.31 14.86
N SER A 44 -2.15 -14.27 15.32
CA SER A 44 -3.63 -14.18 15.32
C SER A 44 -4.22 -14.06 13.93
N SER A 45 -3.49 -13.44 13.02
CA SER A 45 -3.81 -13.36 11.60
C SER A 45 -2.53 -13.63 10.81
N VAL A 46 -2.65 -14.33 9.68
CA VAL A 46 -1.51 -14.71 8.83
C VAL A 46 -1.88 -14.64 7.36
N SER A 47 -0.95 -14.19 6.53
CA SER A 47 -1.03 -14.26 5.07
C SER A 47 0.35 -14.57 4.49
N VAL A 48 0.40 -15.29 3.37
CA VAL A 48 1.65 -15.64 2.68
C VAL A 48 1.48 -15.43 1.18
N SER A 49 2.49 -14.85 0.54
CA SER A 49 2.57 -14.66 -0.91
C SER A 49 4.01 -14.85 -1.36
N GLY A 50 4.28 -15.95 -2.07
CA GLY A 50 5.63 -16.36 -2.42
C GLY A 50 6.53 -16.50 -1.18
N ASP A 51 7.69 -15.84 -1.22
CA ASP A 51 8.69 -15.82 -0.15
C ASP A 51 8.46 -14.69 0.88
N THR A 52 7.22 -14.23 1.04
CA THR A 52 6.86 -13.18 2.01
C THR A 52 5.65 -13.61 2.82
N ALA A 53 5.72 -13.40 4.14
CA ALA A 53 4.66 -13.69 5.09
C ALA A 53 4.37 -12.43 5.91
N LEU A 54 3.08 -12.20 6.18
CA LEU A 54 2.58 -11.12 7.01
C LEU A 54 1.84 -11.72 8.19
N VAL A 55 2.22 -11.32 9.41
CA VAL A 55 1.70 -11.91 10.65
C VAL A 55 1.21 -10.81 11.59
N GLY A 56 -0.05 -10.86 12.00
CA GLY A 56 -0.64 -9.91 12.94
C GLY A 56 -0.39 -10.28 14.41
N ALA A 57 -0.28 -9.23 15.24
CA ALA A 57 -0.29 -9.28 16.70
C ALA A 57 -1.18 -8.15 17.22
N TYR A 58 -2.50 -8.31 17.11
CA TYR A 58 -3.45 -7.21 17.34
C TYR A 58 -3.50 -6.68 18.77
N ARG A 59 -2.93 -7.40 19.75
CA ARG A 59 -2.81 -6.93 21.15
C ARG A 59 -1.40 -6.49 21.53
N ALA A 60 -0.46 -6.52 20.59
CA ALA A 60 0.84 -5.94 20.83
C ALA A 60 0.69 -4.46 21.23
N SER A 61 1.58 -3.99 22.10
CA SER A 61 1.59 -2.61 22.58
C SER A 61 2.87 -1.88 22.16
N PRO A 62 3.15 -1.77 20.84
CA PRO A 62 4.35 -1.11 20.34
C PRO A 62 4.40 0.35 20.83
N ASP A 63 5.61 0.83 21.08
CA ASP A 63 5.88 2.18 21.58
C ASP A 63 5.12 2.56 22.87
N GLY A 64 4.64 1.56 23.61
CA GLY A 64 3.91 1.74 24.87
C GLY A 64 2.43 2.11 24.71
N ILE A 65 1.88 2.09 23.49
CA ILE A 65 0.46 2.34 23.24
C ILE A 65 -0.31 1.03 23.43
N ALA A 66 -1.14 0.96 24.47
CA ALA A 66 -1.76 -0.29 24.89
C ALA A 66 -2.69 -0.88 23.82
N GLU A 67 -2.40 -2.09 23.37
CA GLU A 67 -3.18 -2.81 22.33
C GLU A 67 -3.40 -2.02 21.03
N SER A 68 -2.48 -1.13 20.65
CA SER A 68 -2.53 -0.49 19.33
C SER A 68 -2.29 -1.49 18.19
N GLY A 69 -1.63 -2.61 18.49
CA GLY A 69 -1.39 -3.72 17.58
C GLY A 69 -0.20 -3.49 16.64
N ALA A 70 0.24 -4.58 16.01
CA ALA A 70 1.33 -4.59 15.04
C ALA A 70 1.12 -5.67 13.97
N ALA A 71 1.74 -5.49 12.81
CA ALA A 71 1.88 -6.54 11.81
C ALA A 71 3.35 -6.71 11.41
N TYR A 72 3.81 -7.95 11.28
CA TYR A 72 5.23 -8.27 11.08
C TYR A 72 5.41 -8.91 9.71
N VAL A 73 6.27 -8.33 8.89
CA VAL A 73 6.65 -8.87 7.59
C VAL A 73 7.89 -9.73 7.74
N TYR A 74 7.76 -11.00 7.38
CA TYR A 74 8.87 -11.93 7.25
C TYR A 74 9.16 -12.20 5.79
N VAL A 75 10.43 -12.38 5.46
CA VAL A 75 10.89 -12.77 4.12
C VAL A 75 11.72 -14.02 4.20
N ARG A 76 11.58 -14.88 3.20
CA ARG A 76 12.37 -16.09 3.06
C ARG A 76 13.59 -15.83 2.19
N ASN A 77 14.77 -16.10 2.71
CA ASN A 77 16.02 -16.06 1.95
C ASN A 77 16.81 -17.34 2.22
N ASP A 78 17.27 -18.00 1.16
CA ASP A 78 18.06 -19.24 1.24
C ASP A 78 17.43 -20.31 2.15
N GLY A 79 16.10 -20.41 2.11
CA GLY A 79 15.33 -21.39 2.87
C GLY A 79 14.94 -20.97 4.28
N ALA A 80 15.48 -19.89 4.83
CA ALA A 80 15.21 -19.41 6.19
C ALA A 80 14.34 -18.14 6.20
N TRP A 81 13.42 -18.05 7.16
CA TRP A 81 12.59 -16.87 7.35
C TRP A 81 13.24 -15.89 8.32
N SER A 82 13.23 -14.61 7.97
CA SER A 82 13.70 -13.54 8.85
C SER A 82 12.74 -12.34 8.83
N LEU A 83 12.66 -11.64 9.96
CA LEU A 83 11.86 -10.42 10.06
C LEU A 83 12.48 -9.35 9.14
N GLN A 84 11.71 -8.91 8.14
CA GLN A 84 12.06 -7.80 7.26
C GLN A 84 11.71 -6.45 7.90
N GLN A 85 10.47 -6.33 8.39
CA GLN A 85 9.94 -5.06 8.87
C GLN A 85 8.75 -5.30 9.81
N THR A 86 8.64 -4.44 10.83
CA THR A 86 7.40 -4.30 11.62
C THR A 86 6.60 -3.13 11.07
N LEU A 87 5.33 -3.37 10.75
CA LEU A 87 4.37 -2.36 10.32
C LEU A 87 3.56 -1.92 11.54
N LEU A 88 3.53 -0.61 11.75
CA LEU A 88 2.78 0.07 12.79
C LEU A 88 1.88 1.13 12.12
N ALA A 89 0.78 1.48 12.77
CA ALA A 89 0.00 2.66 12.40
C ALA A 89 0.63 3.90 13.03
N ASP A 90 1.03 4.89 12.23
CA ASP A 90 1.59 6.16 12.72
C ASP A 90 0.59 6.95 13.58
N ASP A 91 -0.71 6.73 13.35
CA ASP A 91 -1.83 7.30 14.09
C ASP A 91 -2.52 6.27 15.01
N GLY A 92 -1.80 5.19 15.35
CA GLY A 92 -2.31 4.11 16.20
C GLY A 92 -2.68 4.62 17.59
N TRP A 93 -3.85 4.22 18.06
CA TRP A 93 -4.37 4.51 19.38
C TRP A 93 -4.60 3.23 20.19
N SER A 94 -4.87 3.42 21.48
CA SER A 94 -5.09 2.29 22.37
C SER A 94 -6.37 1.55 21.99
N GLY A 95 -6.26 0.24 21.76
CA GLY A 95 -7.40 -0.61 21.41
C GLY A 95 -7.72 -0.68 19.92
N ASP A 96 -7.02 0.05 19.05
CA ASP A 96 -7.27 0.04 17.59
C ASP A 96 -7.12 -1.36 16.95
N TRP A 97 -6.28 -2.20 17.55
CA TRP A 97 -6.01 -3.58 17.13
C TRP A 97 -5.46 -3.69 15.69
N PHE A 98 -4.46 -2.87 15.36
CA PHE A 98 -3.73 -2.98 14.10
C PHE A 98 -3.16 -4.40 13.92
N GLY A 99 -3.38 -5.02 12.76
CA GLY A 99 -3.03 -6.42 12.55
C GLY A 99 -4.13 -7.40 12.96
N GLY A 100 -5.33 -6.91 13.29
CA GLY A 100 -6.52 -7.73 13.57
C GLY A 100 -6.86 -8.68 12.42
N ALA A 101 -6.64 -8.23 11.18
CA ALA A 101 -6.66 -9.05 9.99
C ALA A 101 -5.52 -8.64 9.06
N VAL A 102 -4.97 -9.56 8.26
CA VAL A 102 -3.90 -9.27 7.31
C VAL A 102 -4.12 -10.01 6.00
N ALA A 103 -3.80 -9.35 4.89
CA ALA A 103 -3.76 -9.95 3.57
C ALA A 103 -2.51 -9.46 2.82
N LEU A 104 -1.98 -10.33 1.96
CA LEU A 104 -0.75 -10.09 1.20
C LEU A 104 -0.92 -10.63 -0.21
N ASP A 105 -0.63 -9.81 -1.21
CA ASP A 105 -0.52 -10.23 -2.61
C ASP A 105 0.68 -9.53 -3.28
N GLY A 106 1.71 -10.32 -3.58
CA GLY A 106 2.98 -9.83 -4.11
C GLY A 106 3.61 -8.72 -3.25
N ASP A 107 3.64 -7.51 -3.79
CA ASP A 107 4.19 -6.30 -3.17
C ASP A 107 3.12 -5.44 -2.48
N THR A 108 1.91 -5.96 -2.27
CA THR A 108 0.79 -5.24 -1.65
C THR A 108 0.36 -5.94 -0.37
N ALA A 109 0.24 -5.19 0.71
CA ALA A 109 -0.24 -5.68 2.00
C ALA A 109 -1.42 -4.83 2.45
N LEU A 110 -2.42 -5.49 3.05
CA LEU A 110 -3.58 -4.85 3.64
C LEU A 110 -3.70 -5.31 5.09
N VAL A 111 -3.79 -4.35 6.00
CA VAL A 111 -3.85 -4.61 7.45
C VAL A 111 -5.13 -4.02 8.02
N GLY A 112 -5.99 -4.88 8.57
CA GLY A 112 -7.23 -4.49 9.22
C GLY A 112 -7.01 -3.91 10.62
N VAL A 113 -7.82 -2.90 10.95
CA VAL A 113 -7.81 -2.14 12.21
C VAL A 113 -9.28 -1.94 12.66
N PRO A 114 -9.98 -3.01 13.08
CA PRO A 114 -11.43 -3.00 13.21
C PRO A 114 -11.99 -2.07 14.29
N TRP A 115 -11.17 -1.63 15.24
CA TRP A 115 -11.59 -0.73 16.33
C TRP A 115 -11.03 0.67 16.16
N LYS A 116 -10.62 1.03 14.95
CA LYS A 116 -10.14 2.37 14.65
C LYS A 116 -11.29 3.38 14.71
N ASP A 117 -11.09 4.45 15.46
CA ASP A 117 -11.90 5.66 15.33
C ASP A 117 -11.50 6.40 14.05
N ALA A 118 -12.22 6.12 12.94
CA ALA A 118 -11.87 6.57 11.59
C ALA A 118 -12.84 7.61 10.98
N GLY A 119 -13.55 8.33 11.84
CA GLY A 119 -14.60 9.29 11.50
C GLY A 119 -15.71 9.25 12.55
N ASP A 120 -16.06 8.02 12.94
CA ASP A 120 -16.91 7.67 14.07
C ASP A 120 -16.19 6.65 14.98
N VAL A 121 -16.73 6.44 16.18
CA VAL A 121 -16.15 5.52 17.16
C VAL A 121 -16.21 4.08 16.66
N ASP A 122 -15.09 3.37 16.72
CA ASP A 122 -14.94 1.98 16.28
C ASP A 122 -15.49 1.68 14.87
N GLN A 123 -15.55 2.69 14.00
CA GLN A 123 -15.98 2.54 12.60
C GLN A 123 -15.10 1.53 11.87
N GLY A 124 -13.83 1.47 12.26
CA GLY A 124 -12.83 0.57 11.71
C GLY A 124 -12.20 1.09 10.42
N ALA A 125 -11.01 0.55 10.12
CA ALA A 125 -10.24 0.90 8.94
C ALA A 125 -9.42 -0.28 8.42
N ALA A 126 -8.86 -0.14 7.23
CA ALA A 126 -7.80 -1.00 6.71
C ALA A 126 -6.66 -0.16 6.12
N TYR A 127 -5.42 -0.54 6.40
CA TYR A 127 -4.23 0.20 6.00
C TYR A 127 -3.53 -0.53 4.85
N LEU A 128 -3.38 0.16 3.73
CA LEU A 128 -2.73 -0.36 2.54
C LEU A 128 -1.23 0.00 2.57
N TYR A 129 -0.38 -1.00 2.40
CA TYR A 129 1.07 -0.85 2.27
C TYR A 129 1.53 -1.38 0.92
N ARG A 130 2.58 -0.76 0.39
CA ARG A 130 3.25 -1.21 -0.84
C ARG A 130 4.74 -1.37 -0.62
N ARG A 131 5.29 -2.46 -1.12
CA ARG A 131 6.72 -2.74 -1.10
C ARG A 131 7.42 -2.06 -2.28
N THR A 132 8.44 -1.27 -1.99
CA THR A 132 9.39 -0.75 -3.00
C THR A 132 10.81 -0.85 -2.48
N ALA A 133 11.74 -1.33 -3.31
CA ALA A 133 13.16 -1.48 -2.94
C ALA A 133 13.35 -2.16 -1.56
N ASN A 134 12.63 -3.26 -1.32
CA ASN A 134 12.63 -4.05 -0.08
C ASN A 134 12.08 -3.37 1.19
N ASN A 135 11.42 -2.21 1.06
CA ASN A 135 10.77 -1.54 2.18
C ASN A 135 9.26 -1.45 1.94
N TRP A 136 8.48 -1.65 3.00
CA TRP A 136 7.04 -1.46 3.00
C TRP A 136 6.70 -0.03 3.40
N HIS A 137 5.93 0.62 2.55
CA HIS A 137 5.51 1.99 2.73
C HIS A 137 3.99 2.05 2.84
N PHE A 138 3.50 2.71 3.89
CA PHE A 138 2.09 3.07 4.00
C PHE A 138 1.68 3.88 2.76
N GLN A 139 0.56 3.52 2.15
CA GLN A 139 0.01 4.20 0.97
C GLN A 139 -1.23 5.00 1.34
N GLN A 140 -2.17 4.37 2.03
CA GLN A 140 -3.44 4.99 2.41
C GLN A 140 -4.15 4.18 3.51
N MET A 141 -4.96 4.88 4.29
CA MET A 141 -6.00 4.30 5.12
C MET A 141 -7.29 4.26 4.29
N VAL A 142 -7.99 3.13 4.35
CA VAL A 142 -9.25 2.88 3.66
C VAL A 142 -10.34 2.70 4.70
N THR A 143 -11.48 3.34 4.48
CA THR A 143 -12.70 3.24 5.30
C THR A 143 -13.91 2.96 4.40
N ALA A 144 -15.00 2.49 4.98
CA ALA A 144 -16.29 2.41 4.30
C ALA A 144 -16.83 3.82 4.01
N ASN A 145 -17.40 4.03 2.82
CA ASN A 145 -17.95 5.33 2.41
C ASN A 145 -19.22 5.73 3.18
N ASP A 146 -19.89 4.75 3.76
CA ASP A 146 -21.09 4.79 4.57
C ASP A 146 -20.83 4.30 5.99
N GLY A 147 -19.56 4.12 6.38
CA GLY A 147 -19.22 3.60 7.70
C GLY A 147 -19.79 4.49 8.81
N ASN A 148 -20.25 3.86 9.88
CA ASN A 148 -20.82 4.46 11.08
C ASN A 148 -20.17 3.89 12.35
N LEU A 149 -20.69 4.35 13.49
CA LEU A 149 -20.38 3.84 14.82
C LEU A 149 -20.45 2.31 14.85
N GLN A 150 -19.35 1.66 15.26
CA GLN A 150 -19.27 0.22 15.53
C GLN A 150 -19.47 -0.71 14.32
N ASP A 151 -19.30 -0.25 13.09
CA ASP A 151 -19.38 -1.16 11.93
C ASP A 151 -18.21 -2.16 11.87
N HIS A 152 -17.09 -1.79 12.49
CA HIS A 152 -15.86 -2.57 12.58
C HIS A 152 -15.29 -2.98 11.22
N PHE A 153 -15.27 -2.02 10.29
CA PHE A 153 -14.62 -2.20 9.00
C PHE A 153 -13.16 -2.61 9.16
N GLY A 154 -12.71 -3.61 8.41
CA GLY A 154 -11.36 -4.16 8.54
C GLY A 154 -11.26 -5.39 9.44
N VAL A 155 -12.38 -5.90 9.98
CA VAL A 155 -12.38 -7.14 10.79
C VAL A 155 -11.93 -8.37 9.99
N SER A 156 -12.11 -8.34 8.67
CA SER A 156 -11.57 -9.33 7.73
C SER A 156 -11.12 -8.63 6.46
N VAL A 157 -10.02 -9.11 5.88
CA VAL A 157 -9.44 -8.53 4.66
C VAL A 157 -8.96 -9.63 3.72
N ALA A 158 -9.05 -9.39 2.42
CA ALA A 158 -8.49 -10.24 1.37
C ALA A 158 -7.95 -9.37 0.21
N LEU A 159 -6.92 -9.87 -0.47
CA LEU A 159 -6.34 -9.27 -1.67
C LEU A 159 -6.29 -10.31 -2.79
N ASP A 160 -6.60 -9.88 -4.01
CA ASP A 160 -6.38 -10.64 -5.24
C ASP A 160 -6.12 -9.67 -6.41
N GLY A 161 -4.87 -9.61 -6.85
CA GLY A 161 -4.41 -8.69 -7.88
C GLY A 161 -4.70 -7.23 -7.53
N ASN A 162 -5.64 -6.64 -8.26
CA ASN A 162 -6.04 -5.24 -8.08
C ASN A 162 -7.28 -5.07 -7.19
N ALA A 163 -7.83 -6.15 -6.63
CA ALA A 163 -9.01 -6.11 -5.78
C ALA A 163 -8.62 -6.30 -4.31
N ALA A 164 -9.26 -5.52 -3.44
CA ALA A 164 -9.29 -5.72 -2.01
C ALA A 164 -10.74 -5.94 -1.56
N VAL A 165 -10.97 -6.93 -0.73
CA VAL A 165 -12.26 -7.17 -0.08
C VAL A 165 -12.09 -6.94 1.42
N ILE A 166 -12.96 -6.13 2.01
CA ILE A 166 -12.90 -5.76 3.42
C ILE A 166 -14.28 -5.96 4.06
N GLY A 167 -14.35 -6.70 5.15
CA GLY A 167 -15.59 -6.92 5.89
C GLY A 167 -15.81 -5.89 7.00
N ALA A 168 -17.07 -5.58 7.27
CA ALA A 168 -17.58 -4.85 8.42
C ALA A 168 -18.76 -5.65 8.98
N TRP A 169 -18.54 -6.45 10.01
CA TRP A 169 -19.51 -7.48 10.43
C TRP A 169 -20.71 -6.92 11.20
N GLN A 170 -20.63 -5.67 11.66
CA GLN A 170 -21.68 -4.98 12.41
C GLN A 170 -22.28 -3.79 11.65
N ASP A 171 -21.97 -3.67 10.37
CA ASP A 171 -22.55 -2.62 9.53
C ASP A 171 -24.08 -2.72 9.39
N ASP A 172 -24.73 -1.56 9.35
CA ASP A 172 -26.16 -1.34 9.29
C ASP A 172 -26.60 -1.09 7.83
N ILE A 173 -27.47 -1.94 7.27
CA ILE A 173 -28.03 -1.73 5.93
C ILE A 173 -29.38 -1.05 6.05
N GLY A 174 -29.39 0.27 5.91
CA GLY A 174 -30.61 1.07 5.95
C GLY A 174 -31.08 1.34 7.38
N THR A 175 -32.15 0.68 7.83
CA THR A 175 -32.69 0.84 9.20
C THR A 175 -32.46 -0.38 10.07
N GLU A 176 -32.04 -1.47 9.45
CA GLU A 176 -31.81 -2.74 10.06
C GLU A 176 -30.40 -2.73 10.66
N ARG A 177 -30.23 -3.25 11.88
CA ARG A 177 -28.92 -3.24 12.57
C ARG A 177 -28.07 -4.49 12.40
N ASP A 178 -26.75 -4.32 12.33
CA ASP A 178 -25.73 -5.38 12.38
C ASP A 178 -25.93 -6.50 11.33
N GLN A 179 -26.34 -6.19 10.08
CA GLN A 179 -26.36 -7.23 9.03
C GLN A 179 -24.96 -7.57 8.53
N GLY A 180 -24.06 -6.60 8.66
CA GLY A 180 -22.72 -6.65 8.12
C GLY A 180 -22.67 -6.45 6.59
N SER A 181 -21.53 -5.97 6.14
CA SER A 181 -21.24 -5.70 4.72
C SER A 181 -19.86 -6.18 4.33
N GLY A 182 -19.71 -6.44 3.03
CA GLY A 182 -18.44 -6.69 2.37
C GLY A 182 -18.19 -5.61 1.32
N TYR A 183 -17.06 -4.92 1.44
CA TYR A 183 -16.67 -3.81 0.58
C TYR A 183 -15.58 -4.26 -0.38
N ILE A 184 -15.74 -3.92 -1.67
CA ILE A 184 -14.75 -4.23 -2.70
C ILE A 184 -14.13 -2.92 -3.18
N PHE A 185 -12.81 -2.80 -3.00
CA PHE A 185 -12.00 -1.71 -3.54
C PHE A 185 -11.20 -2.24 -4.71
N THR A 186 -11.12 -1.47 -5.79
CA THR A 186 -10.27 -1.81 -6.93
C THR A 186 -9.26 -0.72 -7.18
N ALA A 187 -8.01 -1.10 -7.40
CA ALA A 187 -6.99 -0.16 -7.83
C ALA A 187 -7.34 0.33 -9.23
N ALA A 188 -7.78 1.59 -9.34
CA ALA A 188 -8.00 2.21 -10.63
C ALA A 188 -6.65 2.40 -11.32
N THR A 189 -6.43 1.70 -12.43
CA THR A 189 -5.39 2.12 -13.37
C THR A 189 -5.89 3.42 -14.00
N ILE A 190 -5.39 4.56 -13.55
CA ILE A 190 -5.60 5.83 -14.25
C ILE A 190 -4.81 5.71 -15.56
N SER A 191 -5.49 5.23 -16.60
CA SER A 191 -5.02 5.47 -17.96
C SER A 191 -5.17 6.97 -18.20
N ILE A 192 -4.05 7.69 -18.18
CA ILE A 192 -3.99 9.10 -18.57
C ILE A 192 -4.23 9.15 -20.09
N SER A 193 -5.48 8.94 -20.50
CA SER A 193 -5.93 9.08 -21.89
C SER A 193 -6.21 10.54 -22.23
N LYS A 194 -6.30 11.42 -21.21
CA LYS A 194 -6.50 12.86 -21.35
C LYS A 194 -5.95 13.60 -20.14
N LEU A 195 -4.97 14.46 -20.37
CA LEU A 195 -4.55 15.49 -19.43
C LEU A 195 -5.56 16.63 -19.52
N TYR A 196 -6.23 16.95 -18.43
CA TYR A 196 -7.21 18.05 -18.37
C TYR A 196 -6.59 19.37 -17.89
N GLU A 197 -5.34 19.35 -17.42
CA GLU A 197 -4.62 20.53 -16.91
C GLU A 197 -3.21 20.66 -17.53
N PRO A 198 -2.61 21.87 -17.51
CA PRO A 198 -1.27 22.10 -18.02
C PRO A 198 -0.24 21.26 -17.23
N VAL A 199 0.59 20.53 -17.97
CA VAL A 199 1.74 19.82 -17.40
C VAL A 199 2.84 20.84 -17.10
N ILE A 200 3.23 20.94 -15.84
CA ILE A 200 4.43 21.69 -15.46
C ILE A 200 5.64 20.77 -15.64
N VAL A 201 6.58 21.23 -16.46
CA VAL A 201 7.88 20.56 -16.67
C VAL A 201 8.95 21.42 -16.04
N GLU A 202 9.62 20.90 -15.02
CA GLU A 202 10.80 21.53 -14.42
C GLU A 202 12.05 20.80 -14.89
N ALA A 203 13.02 21.56 -15.40
CA ALA A 203 14.34 21.07 -15.76
C ALA A 203 15.38 21.76 -14.88
N SER A 204 16.17 20.99 -14.13
CA SER A 204 17.32 21.49 -13.38
C SER A 204 18.61 21.22 -14.16
N ARG A 205 19.57 22.14 -14.10
CA ARG A 205 20.83 22.01 -14.84
C ARG A 205 21.70 20.93 -14.18
N GLY A 206 21.93 19.83 -14.89
CA GLY A 206 22.79 18.71 -14.50
C GLY A 206 23.07 17.78 -15.67
N ASN A 207 24.14 16.98 -15.60
CA ASN A 207 24.37 15.88 -16.53
C ASN A 207 24.26 14.58 -15.72
N PRO A 208 23.20 13.78 -15.91
CA PRO A 208 22.09 13.93 -16.85
C PRO A 208 21.00 14.94 -16.43
N ILE A 209 20.20 15.42 -17.39
CA ILE A 209 19.08 16.34 -17.14
C ILE A 209 17.94 15.56 -16.48
N GLN A 210 17.45 16.06 -15.34
CA GLN A 210 16.25 15.53 -14.69
C GLN A 210 15.02 16.32 -15.14
N VAL A 211 14.01 15.59 -15.62
CA VAL A 211 12.71 16.15 -15.97
C VAL A 211 11.71 15.75 -14.91
N ARG A 212 11.10 16.71 -14.23
CA ARG A 212 9.99 16.48 -13.30
C ARG A 212 8.68 16.75 -14.03
N VAL A 213 7.82 15.72 -14.12
CA VAL A 213 6.44 15.85 -14.61
C VAL A 213 5.50 15.76 -13.40
N VAL A 214 4.71 16.82 -13.19
CA VAL A 214 3.68 16.89 -12.14
C VAL A 214 2.32 16.64 -12.78
N LEU A 215 1.64 15.58 -12.36
CA LEU A 215 0.30 15.22 -12.83
C LEU A 215 -0.73 15.49 -11.74
N THR A 216 -1.71 16.35 -12.05
CA THR A 216 -2.85 16.63 -11.17
C THR A 216 -4.07 15.85 -11.66
N ALA A 217 -4.65 15.01 -10.80
CA ALA A 217 -5.88 14.28 -11.11
C ALA A 217 -7.12 15.04 -10.57
N PRO A 218 -8.28 14.98 -11.24
CA PRO A 218 -9.50 15.70 -10.83
C PRO A 218 -10.12 15.24 -9.50
N LEU A 219 -9.67 14.12 -8.92
CA LEU A 219 -10.32 13.44 -7.79
C LEU A 219 -9.45 13.36 -6.54
N GLY A 220 -8.57 14.34 -6.31
CA GLY A 220 -7.78 14.42 -5.07
C GLY A 220 -6.67 13.37 -4.95
N VAL A 221 -6.36 12.64 -6.03
CA VAL A 221 -5.20 11.75 -6.05
C VAL A 221 -3.93 12.60 -6.14
N SER A 222 -3.04 12.32 -5.20
CA SER A 222 -1.72 12.92 -5.02
C SER A 222 -0.91 12.99 -6.31
N THR A 223 -0.14 14.08 -6.41
CA THR A 223 0.85 14.33 -7.46
C THR A 223 1.65 13.08 -7.82
N VAL A 224 1.55 12.63 -9.07
CA VAL A 224 2.49 11.64 -9.61
C VAL A 224 3.69 12.40 -10.14
N VAL A 225 4.87 12.13 -9.57
CA VAL A 225 6.15 12.66 -10.02
C VAL A 225 6.85 11.59 -10.86
N VAL A 226 6.97 11.84 -12.17
CA VAL A 226 7.83 11.03 -13.02
C VAL A 226 9.15 11.77 -13.20
N THR A 227 10.26 11.13 -12.79
CA THR A 227 11.62 11.63 -13.02
C THR A 227 12.30 10.71 -14.03
N ASP A 228 12.63 11.24 -15.20
CA ASP A 228 13.41 10.52 -16.21
C ASP A 228 14.76 11.20 -16.46
N THR A 229 15.72 10.39 -16.90
CA THR A 229 17.12 10.74 -17.10
C THR A 229 17.43 10.75 -18.59
N ILE A 230 17.47 11.94 -19.19
CA ILE A 230 17.79 12.05 -20.62
C ILE A 230 19.32 12.03 -20.80
N ALA A 231 19.83 11.04 -21.53
CA ALA A 231 21.26 10.93 -21.87
C ALA A 231 21.74 12.17 -22.64
N SER A 232 22.96 12.64 -22.34
CA SER A 232 23.58 13.80 -22.99
C SER A 232 23.69 13.60 -24.51
N GLY A 233 23.20 14.56 -25.29
CA GLY A 233 23.35 14.56 -26.77
C GLY A 233 22.17 15.07 -27.58
N LEU A 234 21.07 15.50 -26.96
CA LEU A 234 19.95 16.12 -27.67
C LEU A 234 20.20 17.63 -27.87
N GLU A 235 20.60 18.02 -29.09
CA GLU A 235 20.52 19.41 -29.55
C GLU A 235 19.06 19.75 -29.90
N PHE A 236 18.51 20.77 -29.23
CA PHE A 236 17.18 21.30 -29.54
C PHE A 236 17.26 22.23 -30.75
N VAL A 237 17.13 21.66 -31.95
CA VAL A 237 16.74 22.42 -33.15
C VAL A 237 15.22 22.42 -33.21
N THR A 238 14.62 23.57 -33.52
CA THR A 238 13.17 23.76 -33.69
C THR A 238 12.54 22.60 -34.47
N GLY A 239 11.84 21.70 -33.77
CA GLY A 239 11.34 20.48 -34.36
C GLY A 239 10.66 19.57 -33.35
N SER A 240 9.53 19.00 -33.75
CA SER A 240 8.70 18.03 -33.02
C SER A 240 9.49 16.90 -32.36
N LEU A 241 8.99 16.39 -31.21
CA LEU A 241 9.49 15.16 -30.57
C LEU A 241 9.53 14.02 -31.61
N THR A 242 10.72 13.52 -31.94
CA THR A 242 10.92 12.41 -32.89
C THR A 242 11.04 11.05 -32.22
N SER A 243 11.05 10.97 -30.89
CA SER A 243 11.07 9.70 -30.17
C SER A 243 10.31 9.78 -28.85
N LYS A 244 9.82 8.63 -28.40
CA LYS A 244 8.97 8.46 -27.23
C LYS A 244 9.63 7.49 -26.24
N PRO A 245 9.48 7.69 -24.92
CA PRO A 245 9.86 6.68 -23.93
C PRO A 245 9.16 5.34 -24.21
N ALA A 246 9.84 4.24 -23.88
CA ALA A 246 9.28 2.90 -24.00
C ALA A 246 7.99 2.80 -23.16
N GLY A 247 6.88 2.41 -23.79
CA GLY A 247 5.60 2.13 -23.11
C GLY A 247 4.49 3.17 -23.26
N ALA A 248 4.75 4.38 -23.74
CA ALA A 248 3.63 5.27 -24.09
C ALA A 248 2.92 4.73 -25.36
N ILE A 249 1.72 5.20 -25.71
CA ILE A 249 1.04 4.95 -26.99
C ILE A 249 0.56 6.33 -27.49
N LEU A 250 0.92 6.71 -28.71
CA LEU A 250 0.39 7.93 -29.32
C LEU A 250 -0.88 7.55 -30.07
N ASP A 251 -1.94 8.35 -29.91
CA ASP A 251 -3.15 8.23 -30.71
C ASP A 251 -2.80 8.44 -32.20
N PRO A 252 -2.91 7.42 -33.07
CA PRO A 252 -2.58 7.57 -34.48
C PRO A 252 -3.57 8.49 -35.22
N ALA A 253 -4.74 8.80 -34.64
CA ALA A 253 -5.74 9.67 -35.24
C ALA A 253 -5.53 11.16 -34.94
N ASN A 254 -4.71 11.53 -33.95
CA ASN A 254 -4.46 12.92 -33.58
C ASN A 254 -3.06 13.11 -32.94
N PRO A 255 -1.98 13.21 -33.74
CA PRO A 255 -0.68 13.62 -33.23
C PRO A 255 -0.73 15.11 -32.88
N ARG A 256 -1.10 15.47 -31.65
CA ARG A 256 -1.04 16.87 -31.19
C ARG A 256 0.42 17.29 -31.04
N GLN A 257 0.83 18.24 -31.88
CA GLN A 257 2.17 18.83 -31.85
C GLN A 257 2.32 19.75 -30.63
N ILE A 258 3.47 19.70 -29.98
CA ILE A 258 3.87 20.67 -28.96
C ILE A 258 4.65 21.78 -29.70
N LEU A 259 4.10 22.99 -29.74
CA LEU A 259 4.76 24.18 -30.32
C LEU A 259 5.32 25.04 -29.19
N TRP A 260 6.61 25.35 -29.25
CA TRP A 260 7.30 26.23 -28.30
C TRP A 260 7.83 27.48 -29.01
N ASN A 261 7.38 28.66 -28.58
CA ASN A 261 7.84 29.97 -29.05
C ASN A 261 8.15 30.86 -27.84
N GLY A 262 9.34 30.73 -27.26
CA GLY A 262 9.79 31.60 -26.17
C GLY A 262 11.28 31.46 -25.88
N VAL A 263 11.90 32.46 -25.26
CA VAL A 263 13.28 32.40 -24.75
C VAL A 263 13.21 32.10 -23.26
N VAL A 264 13.88 31.04 -22.78
CA VAL A 264 13.96 30.75 -21.33
C VAL A 264 15.02 31.65 -20.69
N SER A 265 14.63 32.40 -19.67
CA SER A 265 15.53 33.07 -18.72
C SER A 265 15.57 32.27 -17.39
N PRO A 266 16.68 32.23 -16.63
CA PRO A 266 17.04 31.13 -15.74
C PRO A 266 16.23 30.94 -14.44
N THR A 267 15.14 31.67 -14.21
CA THR A 267 14.49 31.72 -12.87
C THR A 267 12.97 31.75 -12.89
N SER A 268 12.31 31.26 -13.94
CA SER A 268 10.84 31.24 -13.97
C SER A 268 10.27 29.89 -14.40
N PRO A 269 9.22 29.38 -13.72
CA PRO A 269 8.49 28.21 -14.19
C PRO A 269 7.90 28.48 -15.57
N VAL A 270 7.95 27.48 -16.45
CA VAL A 270 7.39 27.56 -17.80
C VAL A 270 6.03 26.89 -17.80
N THR A 271 4.98 27.65 -18.06
CA THR A 271 3.63 27.10 -18.30
C THR A 271 3.49 26.80 -19.79
N MET A 272 3.33 25.54 -20.16
CA MET A 272 3.00 25.16 -21.53
C MET A 272 1.49 25.28 -21.75
N GLN A 273 1.07 26.04 -22.77
CA GLN A 273 -0.31 26.06 -23.24
C GLN A 273 -0.46 25.15 -24.46
N TYR A 274 -1.47 24.27 -24.44
CA TYR A 274 -1.83 23.41 -25.56
C TYR A 274 -2.68 24.19 -26.59
N GLN A 275 -2.47 23.93 -27.88
CA GLN A 275 -3.48 24.14 -28.93
C GLN A 275 -4.06 22.79 -29.35
#